data_AF-A0A629LQ90-F1
#
_entry.id   AF-A0A629LQ90-F1
#
_cell.length_a   1.000
_cell.length_b   1.000
_cell.length_c   1.000
_cell.angle_alpha   90.00
_cell.angle_beta   90.00
_cell.angle_gamma   90.00
#
_symmetry.space_group_name_H-M   'P 1'
#
loop_
_entity.id
_entity.type
_entity.pdbx_description
1 polymer ?
#
loop_
_entity_poly.entity_id
_entity_poly.type
_entity_poly.pdbx_seq_one_letter_code
_entity_poly.pdbx_strand_id
1 'polypeptide(L)' 'VGSGKAISIREYVETVKNITKSNSIIEFGVVKERANELMYSCADIAELEKIGWKREFSLVDALTEIIEEEGK' A
#
# COMPACT_ATOMS: atom_id res chain seq x y z
N VAL A 1 -14.04 2.53 6.89
CA VAL A 1 -13.86 2.47 5.42
C VAL A 1 -12.40 2.13 5.14
N GLY A 2 -12.15 1.24 4.18
CA GLY A 2 -10.81 0.83 3.75
C GLY A 2 -10.90 0.04 2.45
N SER A 3 -9.80 -0.54 1.97
CA SER A 3 -9.73 -1.21 0.66
C SER A 3 -10.25 -2.65 0.63
N GLY A 4 -10.47 -3.29 1.79
CA GLY A 4 -10.68 -4.74 1.89
C GLY A 4 -9.43 -5.58 1.61
N LYS A 5 -8.29 -4.95 1.34
CA LYS A 5 -7.01 -5.63 1.05
C LYS A 5 -5.92 -5.11 1.99
N ALA A 6 -5.39 -6.00 2.83
CA ALA A 6 -4.17 -5.74 3.59
C ALA A 6 -2.96 -5.78 2.64
N ILE A 7 -2.15 -4.73 2.66
CA ILE A 7 -0.93 -4.61 1.87
C ILE A 7 0.23 -4.58 2.86
N SER A 8 1.21 -5.46 2.66
CA SER A 8 2.41 -5.46 3.52
C SER A 8 3.33 -4.29 3.19
N ILE A 9 4.14 -3.85 4.15
CA ILE A 9 5.18 -2.84 3.91
C ILE A 9 6.13 -3.29 2.79
N ARG A 10 6.45 -4.59 2.73
CA ARG A 10 7.28 -5.15 1.66
C ARG A 10 6.63 -4.97 0.29
N GLU A 11 5.38 -5.40 0.12
CA GLU A 11 4.63 -5.26 -1.14
C GLU A 11 4.55 -3.79 -1.57
N TYR A 12 4.27 -2.88 -0.63
CA TYR A 12 4.25 -1.44 -0.88
C TYR A 12 5.60 -0.91 -1.39
N VAL A 13 6.68 -1.13 -0.64
CA VAL A 13 8.01 -0.59 -0.99
C VAL A 13 8.55 -1.20 -2.27
N GLU A 14 8.36 -2.51 -2.49
CA GLU A 14 8.75 -3.18 -3.74
C GLU A 14 7.94 -2.65 -4.94
N THR A 15 6.65 -2.36 -4.76
CA THR A 15 5.82 -1.73 -5.80
C THR A 15 6.35 -0.34 -6.17
N VAL A 16 6.64 0.51 -5.18
CA VAL A 16 7.24 1.84 -5.40
C VAL A 16 8.58 1.74 -6.13
N LYS A 17 9.46 0.83 -5.68
CA LYS A 17 10.76 0.59 -6.33
C LYS A 17 10.60 0.19 -7.79
N ASN A 18 9.65 -0.69 -8.10
CA ASN A 18 9.37 -1.14 -9.46
C ASN A 18 8.85 -0.01 -10.35
N ILE A 19 7.90 0.80 -9.86
CA ILE A 19 7.34 1.94 -10.61
C ILE A 19 8.43 2.98 -10.91
N THR A 20 9.20 3.36 -9.89
CA THR A 20 10.26 4.38 -10.01
C THR A 20 11.53 3.90 -10.71
N LYS A 21 11.64 2.59 -10.98
CA LYS A 21 12.87 1.94 -11.47
C LYS A 21 14.08 2.25 -10.59
N SER A 22 13.86 2.39 -9.29
CA SER A 22 14.92 2.72 -8.34
C SER A 22 15.90 1.55 -8.19
N ASN A 23 17.20 1.88 -8.12
CA ASN A 23 18.27 0.92 -7.86
C ASN A 23 18.60 0.79 -6.35
N SER A 24 17.84 1.43 -5.47
CA SER A 24 18.06 1.37 -4.02
C SER A 24 18.03 -0.06 -3.50
N ILE A 25 18.97 -0.42 -2.63
CA ILE A 25 18.96 -1.67 -1.88
C ILE A 25 18.03 -1.48 -0.69
N ILE A 26 16.98 -2.29 -0.57
CA ILE A 26 16.00 -2.18 0.52
C ILE A 26 16.36 -3.17 1.62
N GLU A 27 16.81 -2.66 2.76
CA GLU A 27 17.23 -3.47 3.90
C GLU A 27 16.08 -3.66 4.90
N PHE A 28 15.15 -4.57 4.56
CA PHE A 28 14.03 -4.89 5.45
C PHE A 28 14.52 -5.51 6.76
N GLY A 29 13.95 -5.06 7.90
CA GLY A 29 14.23 -5.61 9.23
C GLY A 29 15.48 -5.07 9.93
N VAL A 30 16.20 -4.11 9.31
CA VAL A 30 17.34 -3.44 9.98
C VAL A 30 16.87 -2.59 11.17
N VAL A 31 15.72 -1.94 11.04
CA VAL A 31 15.07 -1.22 12.13
C VAL A 31 14.15 -2.19 12.87
N LYS A 32 14.29 -2.25 14.20
CA LYS A 32 13.43 -3.07 15.06
C LYS A 32 11.99 -2.58 15.00
N GLU A 33 11.06 -3.53 15.04
CA GLU A 33 9.63 -3.26 15.17
C GLU A 33 9.35 -2.43 16.43
N ARG A 34 8.36 -1.55 16.34
CA ARG A 34 7.96 -0.71 17.46
C ARG A 34 7.19 -1.54 18.47
N ALA A 35 7.33 -1.19 19.75
CA ALA A 35 6.48 -1.78 20.78
C ALA A 35 5.01 -1.46 20.45
N ASN A 36 4.17 -2.50 20.43
CA ASN A 36 2.75 -2.42 20.09
C ASN A 36 2.44 -2.02 18.63
N GLU A 37 3.33 -2.32 17.68
CA GLU A 37 3.05 -2.15 16.26
C GLU A 37 1.98 -3.14 15.77
N LEU A 38 0.98 -2.64 15.04
CA LEU A 38 -0.12 -3.45 14.50
C LEU A 38 0.34 -4.13 13.21
N MET A 39 0.54 -5.45 13.25
CA MET A 39 1.04 -6.22 12.10
C MET A 39 0.01 -6.46 11.00
N TYR A 40 -1.28 -6.46 11.35
CA TYR A 40 -2.36 -6.71 10.41
C TYR A 40 -3.50 -5.71 10.63
N SER A 41 -3.73 -4.88 9.62
CA SER A 41 -4.82 -3.90 9.59
C SER A 41 -5.55 -4.02 8.26
N CYS A 42 -6.73 -4.61 8.28
CA CYS A 42 -7.58 -4.79 7.11
C CYS A 42 -9.01 -4.41 7.46
N ALA A 43 -9.62 -3.51 6.69
CA ALA A 43 -11.01 -3.17 6.87
C ALA A 43 -11.90 -4.28 6.27
N ASP A 44 -12.86 -4.78 7.04
CA ASP A 44 -14.01 -5.48 6.48
C ASP A 44 -14.88 -4.45 5.72
N ILE A 45 -15.18 -4.74 4.46
CA ILE A 45 -15.92 -3.87 3.55
C ILE A 45 -17.27 -4.46 3.13
N ALA A 46 -17.72 -5.57 3.71
CA ALA A 46 -18.95 -6.25 3.30
C ALA A 46 -20.18 -5.31 3.32
N GLU A 47 -20.30 -4.44 4.32
CA GLU A 47 -21.41 -3.46 4.38
C GLU A 47 -21.30 -2.36 3.32
N LEU A 48 -20.08 -1.99 2.91
CA LEU A 48 -19.86 -1.02 1.84
C LEU A 48 -20.23 -1.62 0.48
N GLU A 49 -19.87 -2.89 0.25
CA GLU A 49 -20.22 -3.60 -0.98
C GLU A 49 -21.74 -3.71 -1.18
N LYS A 50 -22.51 -3.89 -0.09
CA LYS A 50 -23.98 -3.94 -0.13
C LYS A 50 -24.62 -2.65 -0.65
N ILE A 51 -23.99 -1.50 -0.42
CA ILE A 51 -24.47 -0.20 -0.92
C ILE A 51 -23.88 0.18 -2.28
N GLY A 52 -23.24 -0.78 -2.96
CA GLY A 52 -22.64 -0.60 -4.29
C GLY A 52 -21.27 0.09 -4.27
N TRP A 53 -20.69 0.32 -3.09
CA TRP A 53 -19.32 0.84 -3.01
C TRP A 53 -18.35 -0.25 -3.46
N LYS A 54 -17.38 0.14 -4.28
CA LYS A 54 -16.28 -0.71 -4.74
C LYS A 54 -14.98 0.07 -4.73
N ARG A 55 -13.88 -0.60 -4.44
CA ARG A 55 -12.54 -0.04 -4.60
C ARG A 55 -12.25 0.13 -6.10
N GLU A 56 -12.01 1.35 -6.53
CA GLU A 56 -11.76 1.65 -7.95
C GLU A 56 -10.28 1.57 -8.33
N PHE A 57 -9.38 1.94 -7.42
CA PHE A 57 -7.94 2.05 -7.69
C PHE A 57 -7.15 0.90 -7.08
N SER A 58 -6.26 0.28 -7.85
CA SER A 58 -5.22 -0.62 -7.33
C SER A 58 -4.08 0.15 -6.67
N LEU A 59 -3.26 -0.58 -5.91
CA LEU A 59 -2.06 -0.01 -5.31
C LEU A 59 -1.14 0.55 -6.39
N VAL A 60 -0.99 -0.17 -7.50
CA VAL A 60 -0.12 0.21 -8.61
C VAL A 60 -0.67 1.47 -9.29
N ASP A 61 -1.97 1.51 -9.57
CA ASP A 61 -2.60 2.68 -10.22
C ASP A 61 -2.42 3.92 -9.36
N ALA A 62 -2.80 3.84 -8.07
CA ALA A 62 -2.72 4.98 -7.15
C ALA A 62 -1.28 5.45 -6.91
N LEU A 63 -0.32 4.54 -6.77
CA LEU A 63 1.09 4.93 -6.60
C LEU A 63 1.67 5.56 -7.86
N THR A 64 1.29 5.06 -9.04
CA THR A 64 1.75 5.61 -10.32
C THR A 64 1.29 7.06 -10.46
N GLU A 65 0.00 7.33 -10.19
CA GLU A 65 -0.57 8.68 -10.22
C GLU A 65 0.14 9.62 -9.24
N ILE A 66 0.32 9.21 -7.98
CA ILE A 66 1.01 10.03 -6.96
C ILE A 66 2.46 10.34 -7.37
N ILE A 67 3.21 9.35 -7.85
CA ILE A 67 4.61 9.54 -8.25
C ILE A 67 4.71 10.49 -9.45
N GLU A 68 3.79 10.39 -10.41
CA GLU A 68 3.73 11.29 -11.56
C GLU A 68 3.35 12.73 -11.16
N GLU A 69 2.52 12.91 -10.13
CA GLU A 69 2.17 14.22 -9.60
C GLU A 69 3.31 14.89 -8.83
N GLU A 70 3.99 14.16 -7.94
CA GLU A 70 5.13 14.66 -7.16
C GLU A 70 6.37 14.96 -8.03
N GLY A 71 6.47 14.32 -9.21
CA GLY A 71 7.56 14.53 -10.16
C GLY A 71 7.42 15.76 -11.08
N LYS A 72 6.29 16.49 -11.01
CA LYS A 72 6.05 17.73 -11.78
C LYS A 72 6.70 18.94 -11.12
#